data_AF-A0A386TC97-F1
#
_entry.id   AF-A0A386TC97-F1
#
_cell.length_a   1.000
_cell.length_b   1.000
_cell.length_c   1.000
_cell.angle_alpha   90.00
_cell.angle_beta   90.00
_cell.angle_gamma   90.00
#
_symmetry.space_group_name_H-M   'P 1'
#
loop_
_entity.id
_entity.type
_entity.pdbx_description
1 polymer ?
#
loop_
_entity_poly.entity_id
_entity_poly.type
_entity_poly.pdbx_seq_one_letter_code
_entity_poly.pdbx_strand_id
1 'polypeptide(L)'
;MAPTETYEQRVAATRKRFIEGIPDRLQAVSDALRETDGADPRETKARKVHRMLHDLAGNAAMLEYLKIEDCLRKGLRVAEDADESSSPLSADDVRIIETALADANSVVENI
;
A
#
# COMPACT_ATOMS: atom_id res chain seq x y z
N MET A 1 -5.99 -29.36 -21.00
CA MET A 1 -5.90 -29.84 -19.61
C MET A 1 -6.51 -28.79 -18.71
N ALA A 2 -7.47 -29.15 -17.86
CA ALA A 2 -7.94 -28.25 -16.81
C ALA A 2 -6.82 -28.03 -15.78
N PRO A 3 -6.73 -26.88 -15.10
CA PRO A 3 -5.70 -26.66 -14.09
C PRO A 3 -5.77 -27.75 -13.02
N THR A 4 -4.65 -28.41 -12.74
CA THR A 4 -4.51 -29.49 -11.75
C THR A 4 -4.57 -29.01 -10.30
N GLU A 5 -4.53 -27.69 -10.08
CA GLU A 5 -4.57 -27.10 -8.75
C GLU A 5 -6.00 -26.89 -8.24
N THR A 6 -6.23 -27.30 -7.00
CA THR A 6 -7.44 -26.97 -6.25
C THR A 6 -7.57 -25.47 -6.02
N TYR A 7 -8.78 -25.00 -5.71
CA TYR A 7 -9.00 -23.59 -5.36
C TYR A 7 -8.14 -23.15 -4.17
N GLU A 8 -8.06 -23.98 -3.13
CA GLU A 8 -7.27 -23.71 -1.93
C GLU A 8 -5.79 -23.54 -2.24
N GLN A 9 -5.22 -24.38 -3.11
CA GLN A 9 -3.83 -24.26 -3.56
C GLN A 9 -3.58 -22.93 -4.29
N ARG A 10 -4.52 -22.50 -5.15
CA ARG A 10 -4.40 -21.21 -5.85
C ARG A 10 -4.50 -20.02 -4.91
N VAL A 11 -5.37 -20.09 -3.89
CA VAL A 11 -5.48 -19.05 -2.85
C VAL A 11 -4.20 -18.98 -2.03
N ALA A 12 -3.68 -20.12 -1.57
CA ALA A 12 -2.42 -20.18 -0.83
C ALA A 12 -1.24 -19.63 -1.62
N ALA A 13 -1.12 -19.99 -2.90
CA ALA A 13 -0.07 -19.46 -3.78
C ALA A 13 -0.21 -17.94 -4.00
N THR A 14 -1.43 -17.43 -4.09
CA THR A 14 -1.68 -15.99 -4.22
C THR A 14 -1.34 -15.24 -2.95
N ARG A 15 -1.73 -15.76 -1.78
CA ARG A 15 -1.37 -15.24 -0.46
C ARG A 15 0.14 -15.20 -0.24
N LYS A 16 0.84 -16.27 -0.62
CA LYS A 16 2.30 -16.35 -0.53
C LYS A 16 2.97 -15.27 -1.38
N ARG A 17 2.60 -15.19 -2.67
CA ARG A 17 3.14 -14.16 -3.59
C ARG A 17 2.84 -12.73 -3.13
N PHE A 18 1.68 -12.52 -2.53
CA PHE A 18 1.35 -11.22 -1.95
C PHE A 18 2.33 -10.86 -0.84
N ILE A 19 2.48 -11.71 0.18
CA ILE A 19 3.39 -11.48 1.31
C ILE A 19 4.84 -11.28 0.85
N GLU A 20 5.34 -12.16 -0.02
CA GLU A 20 6.71 -12.06 -0.57
C GLU A 20 6.94 -10.74 -1.32
N GLY A 21 5.90 -10.18 -1.93
CA GLY A 21 5.96 -8.93 -2.68
C GLY A 21 5.60 -7.67 -1.90
N ILE A 22 5.18 -7.76 -0.62
CA ILE A 22 4.84 -6.56 0.16
C ILE A 22 6.06 -5.65 0.37
N PRO A 23 7.25 -6.13 0.78
CA PRO A 23 8.39 -5.25 1.04
C PRO A 23 8.72 -4.33 -0.13
N ASP A 24 8.77 -4.88 -1.35
CA ASP A 24 9.02 -4.11 -2.57
C ASP A 24 7.92 -3.07 -2.84
N ARG A 25 6.65 -3.42 -2.57
CA ARG A 25 5.53 -2.50 -2.72
C ARG A 25 5.55 -1.37 -1.68
N LEU A 26 5.90 -1.67 -0.44
CA LEU A 26 6.06 -0.65 0.61
C LEU A 26 7.23 0.29 0.28
N GLN A 27 8.32 -0.27 -0.26
CA GLN A 27 9.45 0.53 -0.73
C GLN A 27 9.04 1.44 -1.88
N ALA A 28 8.25 0.94 -2.84
CA ALA A 28 7.74 1.77 -3.94
C ALA A 28 6.89 2.95 -3.45
N VAL A 29 6.06 2.75 -2.41
CA VAL A 29 5.32 3.87 -1.78
C VAL A 29 6.29 4.86 -1.12
N SER A 30 7.29 4.36 -0.40
CA SER A 30 8.32 5.20 0.24
C SER A 30 9.10 6.04 -0.77
N ASP A 31 9.43 5.46 -1.92
CA ASP A 31 10.13 6.18 -2.99
C ASP A 31 9.22 7.24 -3.62
N ALA A 32 7.94 6.94 -3.83
CA ALA A 32 6.95 7.92 -4.29
C ALA A 32 6.79 9.11 -3.33
N LEU A 33 6.95 8.92 -2.01
CA LEU A 33 6.92 10.03 -1.04
C LEU A 33 8.10 11.00 -1.21
N ARG A 34 9.25 10.50 -1.68
CA ARG A 34 10.50 11.25 -1.89
C ARG A 34 10.56 11.93 -3.25
N GLU A 35 9.74 11.49 -4.20
CA GLU A 35 9.61 12.16 -5.48
C GLU A 35 9.10 13.61 -5.30
N THR A 36 9.55 14.48 -6.20
CA THR A 36 8.95 15.80 -6.39
C THR A 36 7.79 15.68 -7.36
N ASP A 37 6.76 16.52 -7.20
CA ASP A 37 5.68 16.58 -8.18
C ASP A 37 6.25 16.78 -9.59
N GLY A 38 5.78 15.96 -10.52
CA GLY A 38 6.16 16.05 -11.92
C GLY A 38 5.48 17.23 -12.62
N ALA A 39 5.79 17.41 -13.91
CA ALA A 39 5.17 18.47 -14.70
C ALA A 39 3.68 18.22 -15.02
N ASP A 40 3.15 17.01 -14.78
CA ASP A 40 1.75 16.68 -15.01
C ASP A 40 0.88 17.05 -13.79
N PRO A 41 0.04 18.09 -13.87
CA PRO A 41 -0.82 18.50 -12.76
C PRO A 41 -1.94 17.50 -12.44
N ARG A 42 -2.19 16.51 -13.32
CA ARG A 42 -3.22 15.46 -13.09
C ARG A 42 -2.72 14.36 -12.17
N GLU A 43 -1.40 14.20 -12.05
CA GLU A 43 -0.75 13.16 -11.29
C GLU A 43 0.12 13.78 -10.19
N THR A 44 -0.53 14.28 -9.14
CA THR A 44 0.17 14.78 -7.96
C THR A 44 0.72 13.61 -7.15
N LYS A 45 1.78 13.87 -6.37
CA LYS A 45 2.33 12.91 -5.42
C LYS A 45 1.28 12.37 -4.46
N ALA A 46 0.40 13.23 -3.95
CA ALA A 46 -0.70 12.83 -3.08
C ALA A 46 -1.59 11.78 -3.75
N ARG A 47 -2.02 12.04 -5.00
CA ARG A 47 -2.83 11.09 -5.78
C ARG A 47 -2.10 9.78 -6.06
N LYS A 48 -0.82 9.84 -6.44
CA LYS A 48 -0.01 8.64 -6.69
C LYS A 48 0.07 7.76 -5.45
N VAL A 49 0.44 8.36 -4.31
CA VAL A 49 0.57 7.67 -3.01
C VAL A 49 -0.78 7.13 -2.53
N HIS A 50 -1.86 7.92 -2.66
CA HIS A 50 -3.23 7.49 -2.36
C HIS A 50 -3.56 6.20 -3.12
N ARG A 51 -3.42 6.17 -4.45
CA ARG A 51 -3.77 4.98 -5.25
C ARG A 51 -2.92 3.77 -4.87
N MET A 52 -1.61 3.95 -4.64
CA MET A 52 -0.73 2.84 -4.26
C MET A 52 -1.11 2.25 -2.89
N LEU A 53 -1.42 3.10 -1.90
CA LEU A 53 -1.88 2.65 -0.59
C LEU A 53 -3.27 2.02 -0.67
N HIS A 54 -4.17 2.55 -1.49
CA HIS A 54 -5.51 2.03 -1.71
C HIS A 54 -5.45 0.60 -2.25
N ASP A 55 -4.65 0.39 -3.31
CA ASP A 55 -4.46 -0.93 -3.92
C ASP A 55 -3.83 -1.91 -2.91
N LEU A 56 -2.84 -1.47 -2.14
CA LEU A 56 -2.15 -2.34 -1.19
C LEU A 56 -3.06 -2.75 -0.02
N ALA A 57 -3.78 -1.79 0.57
CA ALA A 57 -4.72 -2.04 1.64
C ALA A 57 -5.90 -2.89 1.17
N GLY A 58 -6.44 -2.62 -0.02
CA GLY A 58 -7.51 -3.42 -0.62
C GLY A 58 -7.10 -4.86 -0.89
N ASN A 59 -5.89 -5.07 -1.41
CA ASN A 59 -5.34 -6.42 -1.61
C ASN A 59 -5.12 -7.15 -0.27
N ALA A 60 -4.63 -6.46 0.76
CA ALA A 60 -4.47 -7.04 2.10
C ALA A 60 -5.82 -7.49 2.68
N ALA A 61 -6.86 -6.65 2.56
CA ALA A 61 -8.23 -6.95 3.00
C ALA A 61 -8.79 -8.18 2.27
N MET A 62 -8.71 -8.20 0.94
CA MET A 62 -9.21 -9.29 0.10
C MET A 62 -8.54 -10.63 0.42
N LEU A 63 -7.27 -10.59 0.82
CA LEU A 63 -6.49 -11.78 1.15
C LEU A 63 -6.55 -12.18 2.63
N GLU A 64 -7.36 -11.48 3.44
CA GLU A 64 -7.56 -11.69 4.88
C GLU A 64 -6.34 -11.34 5.76
N TYR A 65 -5.46 -10.47 5.28
CA TYR A 65 -4.33 -9.93 6.06
C TYR A 65 -4.73 -8.65 6.80
N LEU A 66 -5.73 -8.77 7.69
CA LEU A 66 -6.38 -7.63 8.35
C LEU A 66 -5.40 -6.75 9.14
N LYS A 67 -4.38 -7.32 9.77
CA LYS A 67 -3.36 -6.54 10.50
C LYS A 67 -2.56 -5.63 9.57
N ILE A 68 -2.22 -6.11 8.38
CA ILE A 68 -1.50 -5.33 7.37
C ILE A 68 -2.42 -4.23 6.84
N GLU A 69 -3.67 -4.58 6.54
CA GLU A 69 -4.70 -3.61 6.13
C GLU A 69 -4.85 -2.48 7.17
N ASP A 70 -4.99 -2.82 8.44
CA ASP A 70 -5.19 -1.86 9.53
C ASP A 70 -4.02 -0.88 9.65
N CYS A 71 -2.79 -1.36 9.50
CA CYS A 71 -1.60 -0.51 9.44
C CYS A 71 -1.67 0.48 8.26
N LEU A 72 -1.93 -0.04 7.06
CA LEU A 72 -1.93 0.75 5.83
C LEU A 72 -3.09 1.76 5.77
N ARG A 73 -4.25 1.44 6.35
CA ARG A 73 -5.42 2.34 6.38
C ARG A 73 -5.14 3.67 7.06
N LYS A 74 -4.19 3.72 8.02
CA LYS A 74 -3.79 4.98 8.67
C LYS A 74 -3.12 5.93 7.67
N GLY A 75 -2.16 5.43 6.90
CA GLY A 75 -1.50 6.21 5.85
C GLY A 75 -2.44 6.53 4.69
N LEU A 76 -3.30 5.59 4.30
CA LEU A 76 -4.27 5.75 3.21
C LEU A 76 -5.18 6.96 3.44
N ARG A 77 -5.78 7.09 4.63
CA ARG A 77 -6.69 8.21 4.94
C ARG A 77 -6.04 9.57 4.78
N VAL A 78 -4.78 9.70 5.23
CA VAL A 78 -4.03 10.95 5.11
C VAL A 78 -3.74 11.28 3.64
N ALA A 79 -3.37 10.28 2.84
CA ALA A 79 -3.15 10.47 1.41
C ALA A 79 -4.45 10.79 0.65
N GLU A 80 -5.56 10.16 1.03
CA GLU A 80 -6.91 10.42 0.51
C GLU A 80 -7.35 11.86 0.80
N ASP A 81 -7.25 12.32 2.05
CA ASP A 81 -7.59 13.70 2.44
C ASP A 81 -6.76 14.74 1.64
N ALA A 82 -5.47 14.49 1.44
CA ALA A 82 -4.60 15.36 0.65
C ALA A 82 -4.97 15.36 -0.85
N ASP A 83 -5.31 14.20 -1.43
CA ASP A 83 -5.76 14.08 -2.82
C ASP A 83 -7.11 14.77 -3.05
N GLU A 84 -8.09 14.52 -2.19
CA GLU A 84 -9.44 15.11 -2.27
C GLU A 84 -9.41 16.63 -2.12
N SER A 85 -8.57 17.14 -1.21
CA SER A 85 -8.39 18.58 -1.02
C SER A 85 -7.47 19.23 -2.06
N SER A 86 -6.88 18.44 -2.99
CA SER A 86 -5.86 18.90 -3.93
C SER A 86 -4.68 19.62 -3.25
N SER A 87 -4.33 19.18 -2.04
CA SER A 87 -3.26 19.74 -1.23
C SER A 87 -1.99 18.89 -1.33
N PRO A 88 -0.80 19.51 -1.23
CA PRO A 88 0.44 18.74 -1.09
C PRO A 88 0.46 18.02 0.27
N LEU A 89 1.10 16.84 0.31
CA LEU A 89 1.39 16.16 1.57
C LEU A 89 2.31 17.02 2.43
N SER A 90 1.89 17.31 3.66
CA SER A 90 2.73 17.98 4.66
C SER A 90 3.82 17.04 5.18
N ALA A 91 4.81 17.59 5.90
CA ALA A 91 5.84 16.78 6.54
C ALA A 91 5.25 15.83 7.60
N ASP A 92 4.14 16.21 8.22
CA ASP A 92 3.45 15.40 9.23
C ASP A 92 2.71 14.24 8.55
N ASP A 93 2.06 14.51 7.41
CA ASP A 93 1.39 13.51 6.59
C ASP A 93 2.38 12.45 6.11
N VAL A 94 3.54 12.88 5.62
CA VAL A 94 4.62 11.97 5.20
C VAL A 94 5.05 11.08 6.37
N ARG A 95 5.26 11.62 7.57
CA ARG A 95 5.64 10.81 8.75
C ARG A 95 4.57 9.80 9.14
N ILE A 96 3.28 10.16 9.04
CA ILE A 96 2.19 9.23 9.31
C ILE A 96 2.20 8.07 8.30
N ILE A 97 2.38 8.38 7.02
CA ILE A 97 2.46 7.36 5.97
C ILE A 97 3.69 6.47 6.17
N GLU A 98 4.87 7.03 6.40
CA GLU A 98 6.10 6.25 6.66
C GLU A 98 5.94 5.33 7.88
N THR A 99 5.29 5.80 8.94
CA THR A 99 4.98 4.97 10.13
C THR A 99 4.05 3.82 9.77
N ALA A 100 3.00 4.08 8.98
CA ALA A 100 2.09 3.04 8.51
C ALA A 100 2.80 1.97 7.65
N LEU A 101 3.75 2.38 6.80
CA LEU A 101 4.55 1.45 6.00
C LEU A 101 5.48 0.61 6.88
N ALA A 102 6.13 1.22 7.87
CA ALA A 102 7.00 0.51 8.81
C ALA A 102 6.22 -0.50 9.68
N ASP A 103 5.06 -0.10 10.20
CA ASP A 103 4.15 -0.98 10.95
C ASP A 103 3.72 -2.18 10.09
N ALA A 104 3.32 -1.94 8.84
CA ALA A 104 2.92 -3.00 7.91
C ALA A 104 4.08 -3.96 7.59
N ASN A 105 5.29 -3.45 7.39
CA ASN A 105 6.48 -4.28 7.17
C ASN A 105 6.81 -5.14 8.40
N SER A 106 6.70 -4.56 9.60
CA SER A 106 6.89 -5.31 10.85
C SER A 106 5.87 -6.44 11.00
N VAL A 107 4.61 -6.24 10.59
CA VAL A 107 3.63 -7.32 10.57
C VAL A 107 4.07 -8.44 9.62
N VAL A 108 4.54 -8.10 8.41
CA VAL A 108 5.01 -9.08 7.41
C VAL A 108 6.17 -9.92 7.92
N GLU A 109 7.14 -9.31 8.60
CA GLU A 109 8.31 -10.00 9.17
C GLU A 109 7.93 -11.00 10.27
N ASN A 110 6.71 -10.92 10.80
CA ASN A 110 6.21 -11.75 11.89
C ASN A 110 5.10 -12.75 11.46
N ILE A 111 4.86 -12.91 10.16
CA ILE A 111 3.93 -13.92 9.59
C ILE A 111 4.69 -15.20 9.25
#